data_AF-A0A317P650-F1
#
_entry.id   AF-A0A317P650-F1
#
_cell.length_a   1.000
_cell.length_b   1.000
_cell.length_c   1.000
_cell.angle_alpha   90.00
_cell.angle_beta   90.00
_cell.angle_gamma   90.00
#
_symmetry.space_group_name_H-M   'P 1'
#
loop_
_entity.id
_entity.type
_entity.pdbx_description
1 polymer ?
#
loop_
_entity_poly.entity_id
_entity_poly.type
_entity_poly.pdbx_seq_one_letter_code
_entity_poly.pdbx_strand_id
1 'polypeptide(L)'
;MILRTLSLLRSLQGASHTAQEAQATVQQACDYRWLRGELHHGAITEPSTALADGTPGVTITLAYPATRARLAGGRWPETPEERERCFVEGAHACRAAGAPAYRTLESLSRGLAEGAASVLTDAARLQYLLQQRALRLAWRRPEALPPALARRLDSGGPAADGVFLLALSVPARREEVVLNGAWLDRTLDRYRRILPRPAGR
;
A
#
# COMPACT_ATOMS: atom_id res chain seq x y z
N MET A 1 -22.55 -17.91 39.23
CA MET A 1 -21.47 -16.91 38.99
C MET A 1 -20.69 -17.13 37.69
N ILE A 2 -20.41 -18.37 37.28
CA ILE A 2 -19.61 -18.71 36.07
C ILE A 2 -20.18 -18.11 34.75
N LEU A 3 -21.50 -18.03 34.61
CA LEU A 3 -22.14 -17.49 33.39
C LEU A 3 -21.92 -15.97 33.19
N ARG A 4 -21.78 -15.19 34.28
CA ARG A 4 -21.51 -13.75 34.21
C ARG A 4 -20.06 -13.47 33.82
N THR A 5 -19.11 -14.26 34.32
CA THR A 5 -17.69 -14.19 33.93
C THR A 5 -17.47 -14.57 32.47
N LEU A 6 -18.17 -15.59 31.95
CA LEU A 6 -18.10 -15.96 30.53
C LEU A 6 -18.72 -14.89 29.60
N SER A 7 -19.79 -14.21 30.02
CA SER A 7 -20.39 -13.10 29.28
C SER A 7 -19.47 -11.87 29.23
N LEU A 8 -18.79 -11.54 30.35
CA LEU A 8 -17.79 -10.48 30.41
C LEU A 8 -16.56 -10.78 29.56
N LEU A 9 -16.06 -12.03 29.58
CA LEU A 9 -14.95 -12.45 28.73
C LEU A 9 -15.31 -12.36 27.24
N ARG A 10 -16.52 -12.77 26.84
CA ARG A 10 -17.01 -12.59 25.47
C ARG A 10 -17.16 -11.12 25.07
N SER A 11 -17.64 -10.27 25.97
CA SER A 11 -17.77 -8.83 25.72
C SER A 11 -16.39 -8.15 25.57
N LEU A 12 -15.42 -8.50 26.42
CA LEU A 12 -14.05 -8.03 26.32
C LEU A 12 -13.34 -8.55 25.07
N GLN A 13 -13.58 -9.81 24.69
CA GLN A 13 -13.10 -10.37 23.43
C GLN A 13 -13.70 -9.64 22.22
N GLY A 14 -15.00 -9.34 22.24
CA GLY A 14 -15.66 -8.55 21.19
C GLY A 14 -15.14 -7.12 21.10
N ALA A 15 -14.90 -6.45 22.23
CA ALA A 15 -14.32 -5.11 22.29
C ALA A 15 -12.87 -5.09 21.79
N SER A 16 -12.07 -6.11 22.13
CA SER A 16 -10.70 -6.25 21.63
C SER A 16 -10.67 -6.49 20.12
N HIS A 17 -11.56 -7.34 19.61
CA HIS A 17 -11.66 -7.64 18.19
C HIS A 17 -12.04 -6.40 17.37
N THR A 18 -13.08 -5.68 17.80
CA THR A 18 -13.50 -4.43 17.16
C THR A 18 -12.44 -3.34 17.20
N ALA A 19 -11.65 -3.25 18.29
CA ALA A 19 -10.53 -2.33 18.38
C ALA A 19 -9.39 -2.69 17.39
N GLN A 20 -9.07 -3.98 17.24
CA GLN A 20 -8.08 -4.45 16.27
C GLN A 20 -8.52 -4.19 14.83
N GLU A 21 -9.79 -4.42 14.50
CA GLU A 21 -10.37 -4.13 13.18
C GLU A 21 -10.36 -2.63 12.85
N ALA A 22 -10.71 -1.80 13.83
CA ALA A 22 -10.64 -0.35 13.68
C ALA A 22 -9.20 0.10 13.45
N GLN A 23 -8.23 -0.42 14.21
CA GLN A 23 -6.81 -0.11 14.01
C GLN A 23 -6.32 -0.54 12.63
N ALA A 24 -6.72 -1.74 12.16
CA ALA A 24 -6.35 -2.23 10.84
C ALA A 24 -6.92 -1.33 9.73
N THR A 25 -8.18 -0.91 9.87
CA THR A 25 -8.85 -0.01 8.92
C THR A 25 -8.16 1.35 8.87
N VAL A 26 -7.82 1.93 10.01
CA VAL A 26 -7.09 3.21 10.06
C VAL A 26 -5.70 3.06 9.44
N GLN A 27 -4.98 1.96 9.72
CA GLN A 27 -3.69 1.71 9.07
C GLN A 27 -3.83 1.62 7.54
N GLN A 28 -4.85 0.93 7.04
CA GLN A 28 -5.12 0.86 5.60
C GLN A 28 -5.39 2.24 4.99
N ALA A 29 -6.14 3.10 5.70
CA ALA A 29 -6.35 4.48 5.25
C ALA A 29 -5.03 5.28 5.24
N CYS A 30 -4.19 5.14 6.25
CA CYS A 30 -2.86 5.77 6.30
C CYS A 30 -1.96 5.32 5.15
N ASP A 31 -1.89 4.00 4.91
CA ASP A 31 -1.10 3.43 3.81
C ASP A 31 -1.60 3.93 2.45
N TYR A 32 -2.92 4.03 2.26
CA TYR A 32 -3.51 4.59 1.04
C TYR A 32 -3.15 6.05 0.83
N ARG A 33 -3.29 6.89 1.87
CA ARG A 33 -3.00 8.32 1.79
C ARG A 33 -1.54 8.59 1.50
N TRP A 34 -0.66 7.81 2.11
CA TRP A 34 0.76 7.84 1.79
C TRP A 34 0.99 7.49 0.32
N LEU A 35 0.48 6.35 -0.16
CA LEU A 35 0.60 5.93 -1.56
C LEU A 35 0.05 6.98 -2.54
N ARG A 36 -1.11 7.57 -2.21
CA ARG A 36 -1.76 8.65 -2.95
C ARG A 36 -0.87 9.89 -3.03
N GLY A 37 -0.21 10.23 -1.92
CA GLY A 37 0.76 11.32 -1.84
C GLY A 37 1.99 11.07 -2.69
N GLU A 38 2.53 9.85 -2.67
CA GLU A 38 3.76 9.49 -3.39
C GLU A 38 3.57 9.34 -4.90
N LEU A 39 2.34 9.17 -5.40
CA LEU A 39 2.09 8.80 -6.81
C LEU A 39 2.76 9.72 -7.85
N HIS A 40 2.91 11.01 -7.53
CA HIS A 40 3.58 11.98 -8.40
C HIS A 40 5.08 11.68 -8.63
N HIS A 41 5.70 10.95 -7.70
CA HIS A 41 7.06 10.42 -7.82
C HIS A 41 7.13 9.09 -8.60
N GLY A 42 6.00 8.54 -9.06
CA GLY A 42 5.96 7.29 -9.83
C GLY A 42 6.28 7.44 -11.32
N ALA A 43 6.66 6.35 -11.98
CA ALA A 43 6.79 6.27 -13.43
C ALA A 43 6.03 5.03 -13.96
N ILE A 44 5.44 5.15 -15.15
CA ILE A 44 4.80 4.00 -15.81
C ILE A 44 5.89 3.06 -16.32
N THR A 45 5.99 1.87 -15.73
CA THR A 45 6.99 0.86 -16.08
C THR A 45 6.43 -0.26 -16.94
N GLU A 46 5.15 -0.59 -16.76
CA GLU A 46 4.44 -1.57 -17.57
C GLU A 46 3.16 -0.92 -18.14
N PRO A 47 3.11 -0.62 -19.44
CA PRO A 47 1.96 0.06 -20.04
C PRO A 47 0.76 -0.83 -20.28
N SER A 48 0.90 -2.15 -20.11
CA SER A 48 -0.14 -3.14 -20.27
C SER A 48 0.12 -4.29 -19.31
N THR A 49 -0.74 -4.43 -18.30
CA THR A 49 -0.74 -5.53 -17.33
C THR A 49 -2.18 -5.98 -17.10
N ALA A 50 -2.37 -7.04 -16.33
CA ALA A 50 -3.68 -7.50 -15.89
C ALA A 50 -3.73 -7.57 -14.36
N LEU A 51 -4.81 -7.06 -13.77
CA LEU A 51 -5.10 -7.23 -12.35
C LEU A 51 -5.51 -8.69 -12.08
N ALA A 52 -5.58 -9.08 -10.80
CA ALA A 52 -5.91 -10.46 -10.43
C ALA A 52 -7.29 -10.94 -10.93
N ASP A 53 -8.23 -10.02 -11.14
CA ASP A 53 -9.54 -10.30 -11.73
C ASP A 53 -9.56 -10.27 -13.27
N GLY A 54 -8.41 -10.09 -13.93
CA GLY A 54 -8.27 -10.00 -15.38
C GLY A 54 -8.53 -8.60 -15.95
N THR A 55 -8.83 -7.60 -15.11
CA THR A 55 -9.02 -6.22 -15.57
C THR A 55 -7.72 -5.69 -16.20
N PRO A 56 -7.76 -5.14 -17.42
CA PRO A 56 -6.58 -4.54 -18.03
C PRO A 56 -6.14 -3.32 -17.21
N GLY A 57 -4.83 -3.16 -17.06
CA GLY A 57 -4.26 -2.10 -16.25
C GLY A 57 -2.87 -1.67 -16.69
N VAL A 58 -2.30 -0.76 -15.89
CA VAL A 58 -0.95 -0.22 -16.01
C VAL A 58 -0.21 -0.37 -14.70
N THR A 59 1.09 -0.66 -14.76
CA THR A 59 1.96 -0.68 -13.57
C THR A 59 2.72 0.64 -13.47
N ILE A 60 2.53 1.31 -12.34
CA ILE A 60 3.26 2.51 -11.93
C ILE A 60 4.27 2.08 -10.87
N THR A 61 5.54 2.42 -11.04
CA THR A 61 6.59 2.10 -10.07
C THR A 61 7.08 3.35 -9.36
N LEU A 62 7.16 3.25 -8.04
CA LEU A 62 7.78 4.23 -7.15
C LEU A 62 9.13 3.66 -6.69
N ALA A 63 10.18 4.48 -6.73
CA ALA A 63 11.53 4.07 -6.35
C ALA A 63 11.95 4.72 -5.03
N TYR A 64 12.50 3.93 -4.12
CA TYR A 64 12.94 4.38 -2.80
C TYR A 64 14.33 3.83 -2.49
N PRO A 65 15.23 4.60 -1.85
CA PRO A 65 16.51 4.06 -1.41
C PRO A 65 16.31 2.97 -0.34
N ALA A 66 17.05 1.86 -0.45
CA ALA A 66 16.97 0.73 0.46
C ALA A 66 17.73 0.98 1.77
N THR A 67 17.32 2.01 2.51
CA THR A 67 17.91 2.32 3.82
C THR A 67 17.87 1.11 4.77
N ARG A 68 18.81 1.05 5.72
CA ARG A 68 18.84 0.01 6.77
C ARG A 68 17.50 -0.16 7.49
N ALA A 69 16.80 0.96 7.76
CA ALA A 69 15.48 0.93 8.38
C ALA A 69 14.42 0.20 7.54
N ARG A 70 14.42 0.41 6.20
CA ARG A 70 13.49 -0.27 5.28
C ARG A 70 13.87 -1.74 5.09
N LEU A 71 15.16 -2.05 5.03
CA LEU A 71 15.65 -3.44 5.00
C LEU A 71 15.25 -4.20 6.27
N ALA A 72 15.28 -3.57 7.45
CA ALA A 72 14.79 -4.17 8.68
C ALA A 72 13.26 -4.35 8.71
N GLY A 73 12.52 -3.60 7.89
CA GLY A 73 11.06 -3.68 7.78
C GLY A 73 10.52 -4.92 7.07
N GLY A 74 11.40 -5.73 6.46
CA GLY A 74 11.04 -6.98 5.80
C GLY A 74 12.05 -8.10 6.09
N ARG A 75 11.65 -9.35 5.85
CA ARG A 75 12.57 -10.49 5.88
C ARG A 75 13.30 -10.59 4.55
N TRP A 76 14.17 -9.62 4.27
CA TRP A 76 15.00 -9.63 3.07
C TRP A 76 16.19 -10.58 3.27
N PRO A 77 16.53 -11.41 2.26
CA PRO A 77 17.74 -12.23 2.29
C PRO A 77 19.00 -11.39 2.53
N GLU A 78 20.10 -12.00 2.96
CA GLU A 78 21.37 -11.26 3.15
C GLU A 78 22.06 -10.99 1.81
N THR A 79 21.99 -11.93 0.86
CA THR A 79 22.68 -11.82 -0.42
C THR A 79 21.89 -10.97 -1.43
N PRO A 80 22.54 -10.05 -2.19
CA PRO A 80 21.89 -9.27 -3.25
C PRO A 80 21.18 -10.12 -4.31
N GLU A 81 21.76 -11.26 -4.70
CA GLU A 81 21.24 -12.17 -5.72
C GLU A 81 19.93 -12.85 -5.28
N GLU A 82 19.79 -13.17 -3.99
CA GLU A 82 18.54 -13.67 -3.44
C GLU A 82 17.51 -12.55 -3.28
N ARG A 83 17.94 -11.35 -2.86
CA ARG A 83 17.05 -10.19 -2.73
C ARG A 83 16.36 -9.83 -4.05
N GLU A 84 17.07 -9.91 -5.17
CA GLU A 84 16.48 -9.63 -6.49
C GLU A 84 15.39 -10.62 -6.90
N ARG A 85 15.44 -11.85 -6.38
CA ARG A 85 14.44 -12.89 -6.63
C ARG A 85 13.25 -12.80 -5.68
N CYS A 86 13.37 -12.05 -4.59
CA CYS A 86 12.32 -11.88 -3.60
C CYS A 86 11.48 -10.62 -3.85
N PHE A 87 10.22 -10.70 -3.44
CA PHE A 87 9.30 -9.57 -3.43
C PHE A 87 8.36 -9.66 -2.22
N VAL A 88 7.84 -8.50 -1.80
CA VAL A 88 6.84 -8.37 -0.74
C VAL A 88 5.53 -7.90 -1.38
N GLU A 89 4.41 -8.58 -1.10
CA GLU A 89 3.11 -8.21 -1.66
C GLU A 89 2.16 -7.64 -0.60
N GLY A 90 1.12 -6.97 -1.08
CA GLY A 90 -0.01 -6.55 -0.26
C GLY A 90 0.33 -5.42 0.72
N ALA A 91 -0.32 -5.42 1.89
CA ALA A 91 -0.24 -4.31 2.86
C ALA A 91 1.17 -4.12 3.44
N HIS A 92 1.99 -5.17 3.40
CA HIS A 92 3.39 -5.10 3.84
C HIS A 92 4.28 -4.35 2.85
N ALA A 93 3.90 -4.30 1.56
CA ALA A 93 4.66 -3.60 0.53
C ALA A 93 4.76 -2.08 0.82
N CYS A 94 3.64 -1.44 1.19
CA CYS A 94 3.64 -0.01 1.55
C CYS A 94 4.52 0.25 2.78
N ARG A 95 4.41 -0.56 3.84
CA ARG A 95 5.20 -0.39 5.07
C ARG A 95 6.69 -0.63 4.84
N ALA A 96 7.05 -1.67 4.09
CA ALA A 96 8.45 -1.93 3.74
C ALA A 96 9.04 -0.83 2.83
N ALA A 97 8.20 -0.16 2.03
CA ALA A 97 8.58 1.04 1.28
C ALA A 97 8.70 2.29 2.16
N GLY A 98 8.22 2.26 3.40
CA GLY A 98 8.34 3.35 4.38
C GLY A 98 7.05 4.10 4.69
N ALA A 99 5.87 3.54 4.35
CA ALA A 99 4.60 4.10 4.80
C ALA A 99 4.57 4.21 6.34
N PRO A 100 4.09 5.34 6.89
CA PRO A 100 4.10 5.56 8.33
C PRO A 100 3.21 4.54 9.04
N ALA A 101 3.73 3.95 10.11
CA ALA A 101 2.90 3.21 11.06
C ALA A 101 1.95 4.19 11.76
N TYR A 102 0.70 3.78 11.93
CA TYR A 102 -0.26 4.45 12.79
C TYR A 102 0.32 4.49 14.21
N ARG A 103 0.82 5.65 14.65
CA ARG A 103 1.57 5.77 15.90
C ARG A 103 1.17 6.91 16.84
N THR A 104 0.15 7.70 16.55
CA THR A 104 -0.26 8.74 17.53
C THR A 104 -1.77 8.94 17.59
N LEU A 105 -2.27 9.23 18.80
CA LEU A 105 -3.62 9.75 19.07
C LEU A 105 -4.00 10.93 18.15
N GLU A 106 -3.01 11.69 17.66
CA GLU A 106 -3.20 12.70 16.61
C GLU A 106 -3.80 12.14 15.33
N SER A 107 -3.41 10.94 14.89
CA SER A 107 -3.99 10.29 13.70
C SER A 107 -5.43 9.81 13.90
N LEU A 108 -5.83 9.50 15.14
CA LEU A 108 -7.25 9.34 15.51
C LEU A 108 -7.98 10.68 15.51
N SER A 109 -7.37 11.74 16.05
CA SER A 109 -7.98 13.07 16.09
C SER A 109 -8.18 13.65 14.69
N ARG A 110 -7.25 13.37 13.76
CA ARG A 110 -7.38 13.70 12.33
C ARG A 110 -8.38 12.83 11.61
N GLY A 111 -8.46 11.53 11.94
CA GLY A 111 -9.52 10.64 11.44
C GLY A 111 -10.93 11.04 11.93
N LEU A 112 -11.02 11.61 13.14
CA LEU A 112 -12.24 12.24 13.68
C LEU A 112 -12.53 13.59 13.00
N ALA A 113 -11.51 14.41 12.71
CA ALA A 113 -11.65 15.72 12.07
C ALA A 113 -11.93 15.66 10.55
N GLU A 114 -11.42 14.65 9.85
CA GLU A 114 -11.64 14.40 8.42
C GLU A 114 -12.89 13.53 8.15
N GLY A 115 -13.59 13.12 9.21
CA GLY A 115 -14.83 12.34 9.18
C GLY A 115 -14.60 10.85 8.92
N ALA A 116 -15.23 9.99 9.73
CA ALA A 116 -15.13 8.53 9.62
C ALA A 116 -15.37 7.98 8.21
N ALA A 117 -16.19 8.66 7.40
CA ALA A 117 -16.45 8.30 6.01
C ALA A 117 -15.21 8.38 5.10
N SER A 118 -14.31 9.35 5.32
CA SER A 118 -13.09 9.47 4.51
C SER A 118 -12.11 8.33 4.81
N VAL A 119 -11.94 8.00 6.10
CA VAL A 119 -11.12 6.86 6.55
C VAL A 119 -11.63 5.55 5.96
N LEU A 120 -12.94 5.29 6.04
CA LEU A 120 -13.54 4.10 5.45
C LEU A 120 -13.38 4.05 3.93
N THR A 121 -13.49 5.20 3.26
CA THR A 121 -13.31 5.28 1.81
C THR A 121 -11.88 4.95 1.41
N ASP A 122 -10.90 5.57 2.06
CA ASP A 122 -9.47 5.34 1.81
C ASP A 122 -9.05 3.90 2.12
N ALA A 123 -9.49 3.36 3.27
CA ALA A 123 -9.24 1.98 3.63
C ALA A 123 -9.81 1.01 2.59
N ALA A 124 -11.03 1.26 2.12
CA ALA A 124 -11.66 0.41 1.12
C ALA A 124 -11.06 0.58 -0.30
N ARG A 125 -10.40 1.71 -0.61
CA ARG A 125 -9.57 1.85 -1.81
C ARG A 125 -8.30 1.00 -1.72
N LEU A 126 -7.62 1.01 -0.57
CA LEU A 126 -6.48 0.10 -0.37
C LEU A 126 -6.92 -1.36 -0.41
N GLN A 127 -8.03 -1.71 0.25
CA GLN A 127 -8.54 -3.07 0.28
C GLN A 127 -8.80 -3.60 -1.14
N TYR A 128 -9.34 -2.76 -2.02
CA TYR A 128 -9.49 -3.10 -3.43
C TYR A 128 -8.13 -3.42 -4.09
N LEU A 129 -7.12 -2.56 -3.92
CA LEU A 129 -5.77 -2.82 -4.43
C LEU A 129 -5.18 -4.13 -3.90
N LEU A 130 -5.41 -4.43 -2.61
CA LEU A 130 -4.96 -5.67 -1.98
C LEU A 130 -5.65 -6.90 -2.56
N GLN A 131 -6.98 -6.84 -2.74
CA GLN A 131 -7.76 -7.92 -3.36
C GLN A 131 -7.27 -8.21 -4.78
N GLN A 132 -6.85 -7.18 -5.50
CA GLN A 132 -6.35 -7.30 -6.87
C GLN A 132 -4.87 -7.65 -6.98
N ARG A 133 -4.18 -7.90 -5.85
CA ARG A 133 -2.73 -8.12 -5.78
C ARG A 133 -1.93 -7.02 -6.49
N ALA A 134 -2.45 -5.79 -6.43
CA ALA A 134 -1.93 -4.65 -7.19
C ALA A 134 -0.66 -4.03 -6.59
N LEU A 135 -0.21 -4.49 -5.42
CA LEU A 135 0.93 -3.94 -4.70
C LEU A 135 2.04 -4.97 -4.56
N ARG A 136 3.20 -4.67 -5.14
CA ARG A 136 4.40 -5.49 -5.03
C ARG A 136 5.62 -4.61 -4.82
N LEU A 137 6.41 -4.91 -3.79
CA LEU A 137 7.70 -4.29 -3.54
C LEU A 137 8.82 -5.27 -3.91
N ALA A 138 9.75 -4.84 -4.75
CA ALA A 138 10.94 -5.60 -5.10
C ALA A 138 12.21 -4.81 -4.74
N TRP A 139 13.31 -5.50 -4.46
CA TRP A 139 14.62 -4.89 -4.34
C TRP A 139 15.40 -5.03 -5.64
N ARG A 140 16.13 -3.99 -6.03
CA ARG A 140 17.00 -3.98 -7.21
C ARG A 140 18.32 -3.27 -6.89
N ARG A 141 19.37 -3.72 -7.56
CA ARG A 141 20.62 -2.99 -7.64
C ARG A 141 20.43 -1.64 -8.34
N PRO A 142 21.17 -0.58 -7.93
CA PRO A 142 21.06 0.73 -8.56
C PRO A 142 21.36 0.71 -10.07
N GLU A 143 22.30 -0.15 -10.50
CA GLU A 143 22.73 -0.27 -11.89
C GLU A 143 21.65 -0.88 -12.80
N ALA A 144 20.69 -1.60 -12.21
CA ALA A 144 19.60 -2.26 -12.92
C ALA A 144 18.32 -1.38 -13.04
N LEU A 145 18.39 -0.11 -12.65
CA LEU A 145 17.23 0.78 -12.64
C LEU A 145 16.94 1.38 -14.02
N PRO A 146 15.67 1.42 -14.44
CA PRO A 146 15.25 2.20 -15.59
C PRO A 146 15.68 3.67 -15.46
N PRO A 147 16.18 4.32 -16.52
CA PRO A 147 16.66 5.71 -16.47
C PRO A 147 15.62 6.74 -16.00
N ALA A 148 14.34 6.45 -16.16
CA ALA A 148 13.24 7.28 -15.67
C ALA A 148 13.09 7.24 -14.14
N LEU A 149 13.44 6.10 -13.51
CA LEU A 149 13.42 5.90 -12.07
C LEU A 149 14.75 6.36 -11.43
N ALA A 150 15.89 6.12 -12.09
CA ALA A 150 17.21 6.55 -11.63
C ALA A 150 17.27 8.08 -11.39
N ARG A 151 16.80 8.87 -12.37
CA ARG A 151 16.74 10.35 -12.27
C ARG A 151 15.94 10.89 -11.09
N ARG A 152 15.03 10.09 -10.52
CA ARG A 152 14.19 10.48 -9.38
C ARG A 152 14.83 10.14 -8.03
N LEU A 153 15.86 9.30 -8.03
CA LEU A 153 16.63 8.92 -6.85
C LEU A 153 17.83 9.84 -6.61
N ASP A 154 18.33 10.52 -7.65
CA ASP A 154 19.49 11.41 -7.57
C ASP A 154 19.31 12.56 -6.54
N SER A 155 18.08 12.88 -6.15
CA SER A 155 17.76 13.85 -5.10
C SER A 155 17.80 13.29 -3.66
N GLY A 156 18.04 11.98 -3.45
CA GLY A 156 17.74 11.26 -2.20
C GLY A 156 18.92 10.66 -1.42
N GLY A 157 20.17 10.92 -1.81
CA GLY A 157 21.37 10.36 -1.16
C GLY A 157 21.81 8.99 -1.70
N PRO A 158 22.93 8.43 -1.23
CA PRO A 158 23.55 7.26 -1.84
C PRO A 158 22.68 6.01 -1.66
N ALA A 159 22.24 5.42 -2.77
CA ALA A 159 21.56 4.12 -2.82
C ALA A 159 22.54 2.94 -2.66
N ALA A 160 23.50 3.05 -1.73
CA ALA A 160 24.60 2.10 -1.56
C ALA A 160 24.10 0.67 -1.25
N ASP A 161 22.99 0.56 -0.51
CA ASP A 161 22.36 -0.72 -0.13
C ASP A 161 21.28 -1.18 -1.15
N GLY A 162 21.17 -0.51 -2.30
CA GLY A 162 20.21 -0.77 -3.36
C GLY A 162 18.94 0.06 -3.30
N VAL A 163 17.94 -0.35 -4.09
CA VAL A 163 16.71 0.41 -4.33
C VAL A 163 15.48 -0.49 -4.23
N PHE A 164 14.49 -0.03 -3.48
CA PHE A 164 13.17 -0.63 -3.44
C PHE A 164 12.27 -0.04 -4.52
N LEU A 165 11.62 -0.92 -5.28
CA LEU A 165 10.67 -0.62 -6.33
C LEU A 165 9.27 -1.07 -5.90
N LEU A 166 8.43 -0.12 -5.54
CA LEU A 166 7.02 -0.37 -5.25
C LEU A 166 6.21 -0.26 -6.54
N ALA A 167 5.81 -1.40 -7.08
CA ALA A 167 4.88 -1.51 -8.19
C ALA A 167 3.43 -1.40 -7.68
N LEU A 168 2.68 -0.52 -8.33
CA LEU A 168 1.25 -0.30 -8.18
C LEU A 168 0.56 -0.56 -9.52
N SER A 169 -0.24 -1.62 -9.61
CA SER A 169 -1.06 -1.91 -10.79
C SER A 169 -2.43 -1.25 -10.65
N VAL A 170 -2.85 -0.47 -11.64
CA VAL A 170 -4.10 0.31 -11.62
C VAL A 170 -4.94 -0.03 -12.84
N PRO A 171 -6.27 -0.20 -12.71
CA PRO A 171 -7.14 -0.50 -13.84
C PRO A 171 -7.35 0.77 -14.68
N ALA A 172 -6.46 1.01 -15.64
CA ALA A 172 -6.49 2.16 -16.53
C ALA A 172 -5.71 1.83 -17.81
N ARG A 173 -5.92 2.62 -18.87
CA ARG A 173 -5.05 2.61 -20.05
C ARG A 173 -3.93 3.62 -19.87
N ARG A 174 -2.78 3.39 -20.54
CA ARG A 174 -1.59 4.26 -20.43
C ARG A 174 -1.91 5.74 -20.68
N GLU A 175 -2.69 6.02 -21.71
CA GLU A 175 -3.10 7.37 -22.11
C GLU A 175 -4.03 8.06 -21.11
N GLU A 176 -4.69 7.30 -20.23
CA GLU A 176 -5.58 7.82 -19.19
C GLU A 176 -4.83 8.15 -17.90
N VAL A 177 -3.56 7.71 -17.76
CA VAL A 177 -2.80 7.82 -16.51
C VAL A 177 -2.38 9.26 -16.27
N VAL A 178 -2.79 9.79 -15.11
CA VAL A 178 -2.24 11.02 -14.55
C VAL A 178 -1.60 10.68 -13.22
N LEU A 179 -0.30 10.95 -13.08
CA LEU A 179 0.49 10.65 -11.88
C LEU A 179 0.18 11.62 -10.73
N ASN A 180 -1.07 11.63 -10.26
CA ASN A 180 -1.49 12.38 -9.08
C ASN A 180 -2.56 11.65 -8.28
N GLY A 181 -2.67 12.01 -7.00
CA GLY A 181 -3.60 11.36 -6.08
C GLY A 181 -5.07 11.45 -6.48
N ALA A 182 -5.50 12.59 -7.04
CA ALA A 182 -6.90 12.80 -7.40
C ALA A 182 -7.35 11.90 -8.56
N TRP A 183 -6.45 11.60 -9.50
CA TRP A 183 -6.67 10.61 -10.54
C TRP A 183 -6.82 9.21 -9.95
N LEU A 184 -5.92 8.81 -9.04
CA LEU A 184 -5.99 7.50 -8.39
C LEU A 184 -7.32 7.31 -7.64
N ASP A 185 -7.75 8.32 -6.87
CA ASP A 185 -9.03 8.31 -6.15
C ASP A 185 -10.20 8.02 -7.11
N ARG A 186 -10.28 8.80 -8.20
CA ARG A 186 -11.37 8.66 -9.21
C ARG A 186 -11.34 7.32 -9.93
N THR A 187 -10.15 6.85 -10.30
CA THR A 187 -9.99 5.57 -11.00
C THR A 187 -10.42 4.41 -10.12
N LEU A 188 -9.92 4.34 -8.88
CA LEU A 188 -10.31 3.25 -7.97
C LEU A 188 -11.79 3.31 -7.61
N ASP A 189 -12.35 4.50 -7.38
CA ASP A 189 -13.78 4.63 -7.08
C ASP A 189 -14.68 4.21 -8.24
N ARG A 190 -14.25 4.43 -9.49
CA ARG A 190 -14.96 3.95 -10.68
C ARG A 190 -15.03 2.42 -10.68
N TYR A 191 -13.88 1.75 -10.55
CA TYR A 191 -13.82 0.29 -10.65
C TYR A 191 -14.40 -0.44 -9.44
N ARG A 192 -14.26 0.12 -8.24
CA ARG A 192 -14.89 -0.41 -7.02
C ARG A 192 -16.41 -0.42 -7.07
N ARG A 193 -17.03 0.46 -7.87
CA ARG A 193 -18.48 0.49 -8.07
C ARG A 193 -18.96 -0.54 -9.09
N ILE A 194 -18.09 -0.94 -10.02
CA ILE A 194 -18.41 -1.86 -11.10
C ILE A 194 -18.30 -3.32 -10.61
N LEU A 195 -17.37 -3.61 -9.70
CA LEU A 195 -17.23 -4.95 -9.14
C LEU A 195 -18.29 -5.20 -8.06
N PRO A 196 -18.95 -6.38 -8.05
CA PRO A 196 -19.87 -6.74 -7.00
C PRO A 196 -19.13 -6.71 -5.65
N ARG A 197 -19.69 -6.00 -4.66
CA ARG A 197 -19.17 -6.05 -3.29
C ARG A 197 -19.11 -7.52 -2.86
N PRO A 198 -17.98 -8.01 -2.32
CA PRO A 198 -17.98 -9.33 -1.72
C PRO A 198 -19.06 -9.33 -0.63
N ALA A 199 -20.00 -10.28 -0.72
CA ALA A 199 -20.94 -10.53 0.36
C ALA A 199 -20.11 -10.85 1.61
N GLY A 200 -20.28 -10.03 2.65
CA GLY A 200 -19.53 -10.18 3.89
C GLY A 200 -19.63 -11.62 4.40
N ARG A 201 -18.48 -12.20 4.73
CA ARG A 201 -18.40 -13.40 5.57
C ARG A 201 -18.45 -12.97 7.03
#